data_AF-A0A2W5Z7R2-F1
#
_entry.id   AF-A0A2W5Z7R2-F1
#
_cell.length_a   1.000
_cell.length_b   1.000
_cell.length_c   1.000
_cell.angle_alpha   90.00
_cell.angle_beta   90.00
_cell.angle_gamma   90.00
#
_symmetry.space_group_name_H-M   'P 1'
#
loop_
_entity.id
_entity.type
_entity.pdbx_description
1 polymer ?
#
loop_
_entity_poly.entity_id
_entity_poly.type
_entity_poly.pdbx_seq_one_letter_code
_entity_poly.pdbx_strand_id
1 'polypeptide(L)' 'MKTTLDLPDELMREVKIRAVHEHKKLKDIIAELLRKGIAAAKPRRLNIPKPIKLRGGPITTEEIEAAINWGRE' A
#
# COMPACT_ATOMS: atom_id res chain seq x y z
N MET A 1 -1.21 -29.93 3.23
CA MET A 1 -0.47 -30.47 2.07
C MET A 1 1.01 -30.21 2.31
N LYS A 2 1.92 -31.15 1.98
CA LYS A 2 3.37 -30.95 2.11
C LYS A 2 3.92 -30.54 0.74
N THR A 3 4.68 -29.46 0.70
CA THR A 3 5.30 -28.93 -0.52
C THR A 3 6.79 -28.76 -0.28
N THR A 4 7.59 -29.04 -1.31
CA THR A 4 9.02 -28.74 -1.33
C THR A 4 9.23 -27.55 -2.25
N LEU A 5 9.99 -26.56 -1.79
CA LEU A 5 10.28 -25.33 -2.52
C LEU A 5 11.79 -25.08 -2.43
N ASP A 6 12.43 -24.82 -3.56
CA ASP A 6 13.81 -24.39 -3.60
C ASP A 6 13.85 -22.88 -3.32
N LEU A 7 14.59 -22.50 -2.28
CA LEU A 7 14.73 -21.11 -1.83
C LEU A 7 16.22 -20.75 -1.74
N PRO A 8 16.60 -19.52 -2.10
CA PRO A 8 17.96 -19.04 -1.83
C PRO A 8 18.31 -19.13 -0.34
N ASP A 9 19.53 -19.55 -0.03
CA ASP A 9 19.99 -19.76 1.35
C ASP A 9 19.88 -18.50 2.22
N GLU A 10 20.19 -17.35 1.63
CA GLU A 10 20.09 -16.04 2.29
C GLU A 10 18.64 -15.75 2.72
N LEU A 11 17.67 -15.95 1.81
CA LEU A 11 16.26 -15.77 2.10
C LEU A 11 15.80 -16.74 3.21
N MET A 12 16.27 -17.99 3.15
CA MET A 12 15.92 -18.98 4.18
C MET A 12 16.48 -18.60 5.55
N ARG A 13 17.68 -17.99 5.60
CA ARG A 13 18.28 -17.47 6.83
C ARG A 13 17.46 -16.34 7.43
N GLU A 14 17.03 -15.37 6.62
CA GLU A 14 16.19 -14.26 7.09
C GLU A 14 14.86 -14.76 7.66
N VAL A 15 14.21 -15.70 6.97
CA VAL A 15 12.94 -16.28 7.43
C VAL A 15 13.11 -17.02 8.75
N LYS A 16 14.23 -17.75 8.94
CA LYS A 16 14.55 -18.40 10.23
C LYS A 16 14.74 -17.39 11.35
N ILE A 17 15.48 -16.31 11.12
CA ILE A 17 15.70 -15.24 12.12
C ILE A 17 14.35 -14.64 12.53
N ARG A 18 13.48 -14.33 11.56
CA ARG A 18 12.14 -13.81 11.85
C ARG A 18 11.28 -14.80 12.64
N ALA A 19 11.35 -16.09 12.34
CA ALA A 19 10.65 -17.13 13.09
C ALA A 19 11.09 -17.20 14.56
N VAL A 20 12.39 -17.04 14.83
CA VAL A 20 12.94 -16.98 16.19
C VAL A 20 12.42 -15.73 16.91
N HIS A 21 12.51 -14.55 16.30
CA HIS A 21 12.03 -13.31 16.91
C HIS A 21 10.53 -13.34 17.22
N GLU A 22 9.71 -13.87 16.31
CA GLU A 22 8.26 -13.97 16.49
C GLU A 22 7.82 -15.18 17.34
N HIS A 23 8.76 -16.01 17.81
CA HIS A 23 8.46 -17.26 18.56
C HIS A 23 7.47 -18.18 17.84
N LYS A 24 7.53 -18.20 16.49
CA LYS A 24 6.64 -18.96 15.63
C LYS A 24 7.39 -20.10 14.94
N LYS A 25 6.68 -21.16 14.59
CA LYS A 25 7.27 -22.24 13.78
C LYS A 25 7.53 -21.72 12.37
N LEU A 26 8.63 -22.17 11.78
CA LEU A 26 9.07 -21.81 10.44
C LEU A 26 7.97 -22.00 9.37
N LYS A 27 7.24 -23.13 9.43
CA LYS A 27 6.11 -23.40 8.52
C LYS A 27 4.98 -22.37 8.61
N ASP A 28 4.74 -21.83 9.80
CA ASP A 28 3.62 -20.91 10.05
C ASP A 28 4.00 -19.52 9.53
N ILE A 29 5.24 -19.08 9.77
CA ILE A 29 5.82 -17.87 9.18
C ILE A 29 5.79 -17.96 7.65
N ILE A 30 6.28 -19.05 7.06
CA ILE A 30 6.28 -19.21 5.59
C ILE A 30 4.86 -19.10 5.04
N ALA A 31 3.89 -19.79 5.66
CA ALA A 31 2.50 -19.70 5.23
C ALA A 31 1.92 -18.28 5.36
N GLU A 32 2.26 -17.55 6.41
CA GLU A 32 1.85 -16.16 6.62
C GLU A 32 2.46 -15.21 5.58
N LEU A 33 3.75 -15.38 5.28
CA LEU A 33 4.47 -14.59 4.28
C LEU A 33 3.93 -14.83 2.88
N LEU A 34 3.67 -16.09 2.51
CA LEU A 34 3.06 -16.42 1.23
C LEU A 34 1.66 -15.79 1.10
N ARG A 35 0.83 -15.86 2.15
CA ARG A 35 -0.49 -15.19 2.15
C ARG A 35 -0.36 -13.67 1.96
N LYS A 36 0.56 -13.03 2.68
CA LYS A 36 0.82 -11.60 2.56
C LYS A 36 1.32 -11.23 1.17
N GLY A 37 2.23 -12.02 0.59
CA GLY A 37 2.73 -11.83 -0.77
C GLY A 37 1.63 -11.93 -1.83
N ILE A 38 0.77 -12.95 -1.75
CA ILE A 38 -0.38 -13.12 -2.65
C ILE A 38 -1.36 -11.93 -2.52
N ALA A 39 -1.64 -11.49 -1.30
CA ALA A 39 -2.51 -10.34 -1.07
C ALA A 39 -1.91 -9.03 -1.60
N ALA A 40 -0.60 -8.83 -1.45
CA ALA A 40 0.13 -7.66 -1.92
C ALA A 40 0.24 -7.61 -3.45
N ALA A 41 0.31 -8.77 -4.12
CA ALA A 41 0.33 -8.87 -5.58
C ALA A 41 -1.00 -8.43 -6.22
N LYS A 42 -2.10 -8.38 -5.46
CA LYS A 42 -3.37 -7.83 -5.95
C LYS A 42 -3.23 -6.31 -6.07
N PRO A 43 -3.50 -5.71 -7.25
CA PRO A 43 -3.41 -4.27 -7.40
C PRO A 43 -4.32 -3.61 -6.35
N ARG A 44 -3.71 -2.88 -5.43
CA ARG A 44 -4.43 -2.11 -4.43
C ARG A 44 -5.15 -1.01 -5.18
N ARG A 45 -6.44 -1.21 -5.46
CA ARG A 45 -7.30 -0.11 -5.89
C ARG A 45 -7.29 0.89 -4.75
N LEU A 46 -6.51 1.97 -4.92
CA LEU A 46 -6.64 3.12 -4.05
C LEU A 46 -8.09 3.56 -4.21
N ASN A 47 -8.87 3.46 -3.13
CA ASN A 47 -10.23 3.96 -3.12
C ASN A 47 -10.13 5.48 -2.99
N ILE A 48 -9.64 6.12 -4.05
CA ILE A 48 -9.54 7.57 -4.13
C ILE A 48 -11.00 8.04 -4.21
N PRO A 49 -11.49 8.83 -3.23
CA PRO A 49 -12.81 9.39 -3.33
C PRO A 49 -12.90 10.14 -4.65
N LYS A 50 -14.03 9.99 -5.36
CA LYS A 50 -14.23 10.70 -6.62
C LYS A 50 -14.01 12.20 -6.36
N PRO A 51 -13.17 12.89 -7.16
CA PRO A 51 -12.96 14.32 -6.99
C PRO A 51 -14.32 15.04 -6.91
N ILE A 52 -14.46 15.91 -5.92
CA ILE A 52 -15.65 16.75 -5.78
C ILE A 52 -15.68 17.65 -7.01
N LYS A 53 -16.71 17.50 -7.85
CA LYS A 53 -16.94 18.42 -8.96
C LYS A 53 -17.42 19.74 -8.37
N LEU A 54 -16.64 20.81 -8.53
CA LEU A 54 -17.08 22.14 -8.16
C LEU A 54 -18.30 22.53 -8.99
N ARG A 55 -19.29 23.16 -8.35
CA ARG A 55 -20.49 23.68 -9.01
C ARG A 55 -20.08 24.95 -9.75
N GLY A 56 -19.67 24.82 -11.02
CA GLY A 56 -19.22 25.95 -11.83
C GLY A 56 -18.13 25.61 -12.85
N GLY A 57 -17.50 24.44 -12.73
CA GLY A 57 -16.36 24.06 -13.58
C GLY A 57 -15.03 24.23 -12.85
N PRO A 58 -13.90 24.13 -13.57
CA PRO A 58 -12.57 24.40 -13.02
C PRO A 58 -12.46 25.87 -12.58
N ILE A 59 -11.86 26.12 -11.42
CA ILE A 59 -11.54 27.49 -11.00
C ILE A 59 -10.51 28.05 -11.98
N THR A 60 -10.83 29.19 -12.58
CA THR A 60 -9.97 29.92 -13.52
C THR A 60 -8.98 30.81 -12.78
N THR A 61 -7.88 31.18 -13.43
CA THR A 61 -6.86 32.06 -12.83
C THR A 61 -7.45 33.43 -12.51
N GLU A 62 -8.35 33.91 -13.35
CA GLU A 62 -9.05 35.19 -13.21
C GLU A 62 -9.94 35.22 -11.95
N GLU A 63 -10.65 34.11 -11.66
CA GLU A 63 -11.47 33.99 -10.46
C GLU A 63 -10.63 33.99 -9.18
N ILE A 64 -9.42 33.41 -9.23
CA ILE A 64 -8.48 33.41 -8.10
C ILE A 64 -8.00 34.84 -7.81
N GLU A 65 -7.59 35.57 -8.85
CA GLU A 65 -7.11 36.95 -8.71
C GLU A 65 -8.21 37.89 -8.20
N ALA A 66 -9.44 37.74 -8.72
CA ALA A 66 -10.59 38.51 -8.26
C ALA A 66 -10.89 38.27 -6.76
N ALA A 67 -10.84 37.01 -6.31
CA ALA A 67 -11.06 36.67 -4.90
C ALA A 67 -9.96 37.21 -3.98
N ILE A 68 -8.70 37.21 -4.42
CA ILE A 68 -7.58 37.78 -3.66
C ILE A 68 -7.76 39.30 -3.51
N ASN A 69 -8.16 39.99 -4.58
CA ASN A 69 -8.40 41.43 -4.54
C ASN A 69 -9.59 41.79 -3.64
N TRP A 70 -10.69 41.03 -3.71
CA TRP A 70 -11.85 41.24 -2.83
C TRP A 70 -11.50 41.14 -1.35
N GLY A 71 -10.65 40.19 -0.95
CA GLY A 71 -10.25 40.01 0.45
C GLY A 71 -9.22 41.02 0.98
N ARG A 72 -8.73 41.95 0.14
CA ARG A 72 -7.77 43.00 0.52
C ARG A 72 -8.41 44.37 0.76
N GLU A 73 -9.68 44.56 0.37
CA GLU A 73 -10.50 45.72 0.77
C GLU A 73 -11.09 45.51 2.17
#